data_AF-A0A964HVW7-F1
#
_entry.id   AF-A0A964HVW7-F1
#
_cell.length_a   1.000
_cell.length_b   1.000
_cell.length_c   1.000
_cell.angle_alpha   90.00
_cell.angle_beta   90.00
_cell.angle_gamma   90.00
#
_symmetry.space_group_name_H-M   'P 1'
#
loop_
_entity.id
_entity.type
_entity.pdbx_description
1 polymer ?
#
loop_
_entity_poly.entity_id
_entity_poly.type
_entity_poly.pdbx_seq_one_letter_code
_entity_poly.pdbx_strand_id
1 'polypeptide(L)'
;MSQEIVLHLEEVNLVASEYVKGNDESAIAKTLSIPRNRVVKLLSEWRGMVSNNEAIRIRAREALSGADQHYSQLIKKAYEVVSDADQTQNLGAKTNAIKLILDIENKRIEMLQKAGLLENKELADQLLEQERKQDLIVSILKDIASEYPQIKNELMKRLSEVSGPQGEAVVIYES
;
A
#
# COMPACT_ATOMS: atom_id res chain seq x y z
N MET A 1 -11.24 -9.39 -18.88
CA MET A 1 -10.76 -7.99 -18.95
C MET A 1 -10.31 -7.74 -20.36
N SER A 2 -10.90 -6.76 -21.05
CA SER A 2 -10.66 -6.45 -22.46
C SER A 2 -9.28 -5.83 -22.67
N GLN A 3 -8.61 -6.20 -23.77
CA GLN A 3 -7.24 -5.80 -24.13
C GLN A 3 -7.01 -4.28 -24.14
N GLU A 4 -8.04 -3.50 -24.46
CA GLU A 4 -8.05 -2.02 -24.38
C GLU A 4 -7.85 -1.47 -22.96
N ILE A 5 -8.39 -2.15 -21.93
CA ILE A 5 -8.24 -1.71 -20.54
C ILE A 5 -6.79 -1.85 -20.10
N VAL A 6 -6.11 -2.91 -20.54
CA VAL A 6 -4.70 -3.16 -20.23
C VAL A 6 -3.81 -2.10 -20.89
N LEU A 7 -4.02 -1.84 -22.18
CA LEU A 7 -3.27 -0.81 -22.92
C LEU A 7 -3.47 0.60 -22.33
N HIS A 8 -4.69 0.93 -21.91
CA HIS A 8 -4.96 2.23 -21.26
C HIS A 8 -4.27 2.33 -19.89
N LEU A 9 -4.26 1.26 -19.09
CA LEU A 9 -3.54 1.23 -17.81
C LEU A 9 -2.02 1.37 -17.97
N GLU A 10 -1.44 0.75 -19.00
CA GLU A 10 -0.03 0.92 -19.34
C GLU A 10 0.29 2.37 -19.72
N GLU A 11 -0.58 3.02 -20.51
CA GLU A 11 -0.43 4.42 -20.90
C GLU A 11 -0.50 5.37 -19.69
N VAL A 12 -1.43 5.11 -18.75
CA VAL A 12 -1.54 5.85 -17.49
C VAL A 12 -0.28 5.67 -16.63
N ASN A 13 0.23 4.44 -16.50
CA ASN A 13 1.41 4.13 -15.71
C ASN A 13 2.70 4.73 -16.31
N LEU A 14 2.81 4.77 -17.64
CA LEU A 14 3.93 5.38 -18.35
C LEU A 14 4.01 6.89 -18.06
N VAL A 15 2.90 7.59 -18.20
CA VAL A 15 2.81 9.03 -17.92
C VAL A 15 3.03 9.32 -16.43
N ALA A 16 2.46 8.51 -15.55
CA ALA A 16 2.67 8.63 -14.10
C ALA A 16 4.14 8.41 -13.70
N SER A 17 4.85 7.47 -14.35
CA SER A 17 6.26 7.24 -14.08
C SER A 17 7.12 8.46 -14.42
N GLU A 18 6.84 9.15 -15.54
CA GLU A 18 7.56 10.38 -15.90
C GLU A 18 7.25 11.53 -14.95
N TYR A 19 6.01 11.63 -14.47
CA TYR A 19 5.62 12.61 -13.45
C TYR A 19 6.31 12.37 -12.11
N VAL A 20 6.45 11.11 -11.67
CA VAL A 20 7.18 10.74 -10.44
C VAL A 20 8.67 11.05 -10.55
N LYS A 21 9.26 11.03 -11.75
CA LYS A 21 10.64 11.48 -12.01
C LYS A 21 10.82 13.00 -11.89
N GLY A 22 9.75 13.76 -11.65
CA GLY A 22 9.79 15.22 -11.47
C GLY A 22 9.56 16.03 -12.74
N ASN A 23 9.20 15.39 -13.86
CA ASN A 23 8.90 16.08 -15.11
C ASN A 23 7.53 16.79 -15.04
N ASP A 24 7.46 18.03 -15.50
CA ASP A 24 6.18 18.75 -15.64
C ASP A 24 5.36 18.23 -16.83
N GLU A 25 4.06 18.53 -16.89
CA GLU A 25 3.18 17.96 -17.92
C GLU A 25 3.57 18.37 -19.35
N SER A 26 4.32 19.46 -19.51
CA SER A 26 4.79 19.93 -20.81
C SER A 26 6.07 19.20 -21.25
N ALA A 27 6.94 18.87 -20.30
CA ALA A 27 8.12 18.04 -20.49
C ALA A 27 7.71 16.59 -20.83
N ILE A 28 6.78 16.01 -20.07
CA ILE A 28 6.25 14.66 -20.31
C ILE A 28 5.61 14.56 -21.70
N ALA A 29 4.83 15.57 -22.09
CA ALA A 29 4.19 15.62 -23.41
C ALA A 29 5.22 15.57 -24.56
N LYS A 30 6.35 16.27 -24.42
CA LYS A 30 7.43 16.26 -25.40
C LYS A 30 8.17 14.92 -25.40
N THR A 31 8.52 14.40 -24.24
CA THR A 31 9.29 13.16 -24.10
C THR A 31 8.52 11.95 -24.62
N LEU A 32 7.24 11.84 -24.27
CA LEU A 32 6.41 10.70 -24.66
C LEU A 32 5.70 10.91 -26.01
N SER A 33 5.88 12.07 -26.65
CA SER A 33 5.12 12.47 -27.86
C SER A 33 3.59 12.35 -27.68
N ILE A 34 3.11 12.58 -26.45
CA ILE A 34 1.69 12.57 -26.09
C ILE A 34 1.20 14.02 -25.98
N PRO A 35 0.02 14.37 -26.51
CA PRO A 35 -0.55 15.70 -26.33
C PRO A 35 -0.66 16.10 -24.85
N ARG A 36 -0.25 17.32 -24.49
CA ARG A 36 -0.27 17.81 -23.09
C ARG A 36 -1.63 17.66 -22.40
N ASN A 37 -2.72 17.90 -23.13
CA ASN A 37 -4.07 17.69 -22.61
C ASN A 37 -4.35 16.22 -22.23
N ARG A 38 -3.84 15.27 -23.01
CA ARG A 38 -3.93 13.83 -22.73
C ARG A 38 -3.06 13.48 -21.52
N VAL A 39 -1.84 14.01 -21.42
CA VAL A 39 -0.97 13.86 -20.23
C VAL A 39 -1.67 14.33 -18.96
N VAL A 40 -2.25 15.53 -18.96
CA VAL A 40 -2.99 16.07 -17.80
C VAL A 40 -4.16 15.18 -17.42
N LYS A 41 -4.91 14.67 -18.41
CA LYS A 41 -6.04 13.76 -18.17
C LYS A 41 -5.57 12.43 -17.58
N LEU A 42 -4.53 11.81 -18.14
CA LEU A 42 -3.93 10.58 -17.64
C LEU A 42 -3.38 10.72 -16.21
N LEU A 43 -2.75 11.86 -15.89
CA LEU A 43 -2.31 12.17 -14.53
C LEU A 43 -3.47 12.41 -13.56
N SER A 44 -4.56 13.02 -14.03
CA SER A 44 -5.78 13.16 -13.24
C SER A 44 -6.43 11.81 -12.95
N GLU A 45 -6.48 10.92 -13.93
CA GLU A 45 -6.96 9.53 -13.78
C GLU A 45 -6.06 8.74 -12.82
N TRP A 46 -4.74 8.83 -12.98
CA TRP A 46 -3.77 8.22 -12.06
C TRP A 46 -3.93 8.73 -10.62
N ARG A 47 -4.00 10.06 -10.42
CA ARG A 47 -4.25 10.66 -9.10
C ARG A 47 -5.57 10.19 -8.50
N GLY A 48 -6.62 10.07 -9.33
CA GLY A 48 -7.91 9.51 -8.93
C GLY A 48 -7.81 8.06 -8.50
N MET A 49 -7.05 7.22 -9.21
CA MET A 49 -6.82 5.82 -8.85
C MET A 49 -6.00 5.68 -7.56
N VAL A 50 -4.93 6.47 -7.41
CA VAL A 50 -4.09 6.46 -6.20
C VAL A 50 -4.85 6.98 -4.98
N SER A 51 -5.57 8.10 -5.13
CA SER A 51 -6.38 8.69 -4.07
C SER A 51 -7.56 7.80 -3.69
N ASN A 52 -8.25 7.18 -4.67
CA ASN A 52 -9.28 6.20 -4.37
C ASN A 52 -8.71 4.98 -3.66
N ASN A 53 -7.55 4.47 -4.05
CA ASN A 53 -6.94 3.33 -3.36
C ASN A 53 -6.59 3.65 -1.90
N GLU A 54 -6.03 4.83 -1.61
CA GLU A 54 -5.78 5.25 -0.22
C GLU A 54 -7.08 5.50 0.56
N ALA A 55 -8.07 6.15 -0.04
CA ALA A 55 -9.37 6.37 0.59
C ALA A 55 -10.14 5.05 0.84
N ILE A 56 -10.03 4.08 -0.07
CA ILE A 56 -10.60 2.73 0.09
C ILE A 56 -9.89 2.00 1.21
N ARG A 57 -8.56 2.11 1.33
CA ARG A 57 -7.79 1.51 2.44
C ARG A 57 -8.20 2.08 3.79
N ILE A 58 -8.26 3.40 3.91
CA ILE A 58 -8.71 4.08 5.14
C ILE A 58 -10.13 3.64 5.49
N ARG A 59 -11.04 3.63 4.51
CA ARG A 59 -12.43 3.18 4.70
C ARG A 59 -12.50 1.71 5.11
N ALA A 60 -11.64 0.83 4.59
CA ALA A 60 -11.58 -0.57 4.97
C ALA A 60 -11.10 -0.74 6.42
N ARG A 61 -10.10 0.02 6.86
CA ARG A 61 -9.64 0.05 8.27
C ARG A 61 -10.73 0.59 9.21
N GLU A 62 -11.41 1.66 8.83
CA GLU A 62 -12.53 2.22 9.59
C GLU A 62 -13.69 1.21 9.71
N ALA A 63 -14.06 0.56 8.59
CA ALA A 63 -15.10 -0.47 8.59
C ALA A 63 -14.69 -1.67 9.46
N LEU A 64 -13.43 -2.09 9.44
CA LEU A 64 -12.89 -3.15 10.29
C LEU A 64 -12.96 -2.78 11.78
N SER A 65 -12.57 -1.55 12.13
CA SER A 65 -12.68 -1.03 13.50
C SER A 65 -14.13 -0.97 13.97
N GLY A 66 -15.05 -0.48 13.12
CA GLY A 66 -16.48 -0.48 13.41
C GLY A 66 -17.07 -1.89 13.57
N ALA A 67 -16.62 -2.85 12.76
CA ALA A 67 -17.03 -4.24 12.88
C ALA A 67 -16.52 -4.88 14.18
N ASP A 68 -15.29 -4.60 14.61
CA ASP A 68 -14.72 -5.06 15.88
C ASP A 68 -15.51 -4.53 17.09
N GLN A 69 -15.89 -3.26 17.05
CA GLN A 69 -16.76 -2.64 18.06
C GLN A 69 -18.14 -3.32 18.09
N HIS A 70 -18.72 -3.62 16.93
CA HIS A 70 -19.99 -4.30 16.86
C HIS A 70 -19.92 -5.73 17.42
N TYR A 71 -18.86 -6.48 17.13
CA TYR A 71 -18.63 -7.79 17.76
C TYR A 71 -18.53 -7.69 19.28
N SER A 72 -17.77 -6.71 19.79
CA SER A 72 -17.65 -6.46 21.23
C SER A 72 -19.01 -6.17 21.89
N GLN A 73 -19.88 -5.41 21.23
CA GLN A 73 -21.25 -5.15 21.70
C GLN A 73 -22.12 -6.40 21.70
N LEU A 74 -22.05 -7.23 20.65
CA LEU A 74 -22.81 -8.48 20.57
C LEU A 74 -22.39 -9.46 21.66
N ILE A 75 -21.08 -9.58 21.91
CA ILE A 75 -20.53 -10.41 22.99
C ILE A 75 -21.05 -9.92 24.34
N LYS A 76 -21.03 -8.61 24.59
CA LYS A 76 -21.55 -8.02 25.83
C LYS A 76 -23.03 -8.38 26.04
N LYS A 77 -23.87 -8.20 25.01
CA LYS A 77 -25.29 -8.58 25.07
C LYS A 77 -25.48 -10.08 25.30
N ALA A 78 -24.64 -10.92 24.71
CA ALA A 78 -24.71 -12.35 24.94
C ALA A 78 -24.34 -12.73 26.39
N TYR A 79 -23.41 -12.02 27.03
CA TYR A 79 -23.14 -12.17 28.47
C TYR A 79 -24.32 -11.71 29.35
N GLU A 80 -25.04 -10.65 28.96
CA GLU A 80 -26.28 -10.25 29.65
C GLU A 80 -27.31 -11.39 29.59
N VAL A 81 -27.48 -12.03 28.44
CA VAL A 81 -28.36 -13.22 28.30
C VAL A 81 -27.91 -14.39 29.16
N VAL A 82 -26.59 -14.61 29.31
CA VAL A 82 -26.05 -15.63 30.23
C VAL A 82 -26.45 -15.33 31.68
N SER A 83 -26.34 -14.07 32.10
CA SER A 83 -26.73 -13.62 33.44
C SER A 83 -28.23 -13.79 33.71
N ASP A 84 -29.08 -13.42 32.76
CA ASP A 84 -30.54 -13.57 32.87
C ASP A 84 -30.95 -15.05 32.89
N ALA A 85 -30.29 -15.89 32.09
CA ALA A 85 -30.48 -17.33 32.10
C ALA A 85 -30.09 -17.95 33.46
N ASP A 86 -29.06 -17.43 34.12
CA ASP A 86 -28.69 -17.84 35.47
C ASP A 86 -29.75 -17.45 36.51
N GLN A 87 -30.26 -16.22 36.44
CA GLN A 87 -31.30 -15.75 37.36
C GLN A 87 -32.62 -16.53 37.21
N THR A 88 -32.95 -16.93 35.98
CA THR A 88 -34.16 -17.70 35.67
C THR A 88 -33.96 -19.22 35.74
N GLN A 89 -32.76 -19.67 36.12
CA GLN A 89 -32.35 -21.09 36.15
C GLN A 89 -32.57 -21.82 34.81
N ASN A 90 -32.51 -21.09 33.70
CA ASN A 90 -32.68 -21.63 32.35
C ASN A 90 -31.33 -22.08 31.77
N LEU A 91 -30.88 -23.26 32.19
CA LEU A 91 -29.63 -23.88 31.73
C LEU A 91 -29.56 -24.04 30.20
N GLY A 92 -30.68 -24.31 29.53
CA GLY A 92 -30.74 -24.43 28.07
C GLY A 92 -30.40 -23.12 27.36
N ALA A 93 -31.01 -22.01 27.80
CA ALA A 93 -30.69 -20.68 27.31
C ALA A 93 -29.24 -20.30 27.59
N LYS A 94 -28.73 -20.63 28.79
CA LYS A 94 -27.33 -20.39 29.17
C LYS A 94 -26.36 -21.10 28.24
N THR A 95 -26.55 -22.39 27.99
CA THR A 95 -25.69 -23.16 27.08
C THR A 95 -25.73 -22.59 25.65
N ASN A 96 -26.89 -22.17 25.17
CA ASN A 96 -27.01 -21.58 23.83
C ASN A 96 -26.31 -20.22 23.74
N ALA A 97 -26.42 -19.38 24.76
CA ALA A 97 -25.73 -18.08 24.81
C ALA A 97 -24.20 -18.23 24.86
N ILE A 98 -23.68 -19.21 25.63
CA ILE A 98 -22.23 -19.51 25.66
C ILE A 98 -21.73 -19.96 24.28
N LYS A 99 -22.48 -20.82 23.57
CA LYS A 99 -22.13 -21.21 22.20
C LYS A 99 -22.14 -20.02 21.26
N LEU A 100 -23.15 -19.14 21.39
CA LEU A 100 -23.23 -17.92 20.58
C LEU A 100 -22.03 -16.99 20.81
N ILE A 101 -21.56 -16.83 22.07
CA ILE A 101 -20.34 -16.06 22.37
C ILE A 101 -19.13 -16.65 21.64
N LEU A 102 -18.94 -17.97 21.74
CA LEU A 102 -17.84 -18.66 21.07
C LEU A 102 -17.89 -18.48 19.54
N ASP A 103 -19.07 -18.61 18.94
CA ASP A 103 -19.27 -18.43 17.51
C ASP A 103 -18.98 -17.00 17.06
N ILE A 104 -19.37 -16.01 17.86
CA ILE A 104 -19.08 -14.59 17.58
C ILE A 104 -17.58 -14.31 17.69
N GLU A 105 -16.92 -14.79 18.73
CA GLU A 105 -15.48 -14.60 18.93
C GLU A 105 -14.66 -15.24 17.80
N ASN A 106 -15.04 -16.45 17.38
CA ASN A 106 -14.39 -17.13 16.24
C ASN A 106 -14.48 -16.30 14.95
N LYS A 107 -15.65 -15.74 14.64
CA LYS A 107 -15.84 -14.88 13.45
C LYS A 107 -15.04 -13.58 13.55
N ARG A 108 -14.95 -13.00 14.75
CA ARG A 108 -14.13 -11.80 15.01
C ARG A 108 -12.65 -12.09 14.76
N ILE A 109 -12.12 -13.20 15.29
CA ILE A 109 -10.74 -13.62 15.10
C ILE A 109 -10.44 -13.88 13.61
N GLU A 110 -11.32 -14.60 12.90
CA GLU A 110 -11.15 -14.87 11.47
C GLU A 110 -11.09 -13.58 10.65
N MET A 111 -11.94 -12.61 10.96
CA MET A 111 -11.93 -11.29 10.33
C MET A 111 -10.61 -10.55 10.57
N LEU A 112 -10.13 -10.51 11.82
CA LEU A 112 -8.88 -9.83 12.17
C LEU A 112 -7.66 -10.49 11.54
N GLN A 113 -7.63 -11.83 11.46
CA GLN A 113 -6.56 -12.56 10.77
C GLN A 113 -6.51 -12.22 9.27
N LYS A 114 -7.67 -12.20 8.61
CA LYS A 114 -7.77 -11.80 7.20
C LYS A 114 -7.32 -10.35 6.99
N ALA A 115 -7.69 -9.44 7.89
CA ALA A 115 -7.23 -8.06 7.85
C ALA A 115 -5.71 -7.93 8.00
N GLY A 116 -5.09 -8.64 8.97
CA GLY A 116 -3.64 -8.62 9.15
C GLY A 116 -2.88 -9.18 7.93
N LEU A 117 -3.41 -10.20 7.26
CA LEU A 117 -2.85 -10.71 6.01
C LEU A 117 -2.92 -9.67 4.87
N LEU A 118 -4.00 -8.90 4.79
CA LEU A 118 -4.15 -7.82 3.81
C LEU A 118 -3.14 -6.70 4.08
N GLU A 119 -2.96 -6.29 5.33
CA GLU A 119 -1.99 -5.24 5.70
C GLU A 119 -0.55 -5.66 5.41
N ASN A 120 -0.18 -6.91 5.67
CA ASN A 120 1.15 -7.43 5.35
C ASN A 120 1.42 -7.45 3.85
N LYS A 121 0.42 -7.81 3.04
CA LYS A 121 0.54 -7.77 1.57
C LYS A 121 0.69 -6.33 1.07
N GLU A 122 -0.08 -5.39 1.63
CA GLU A 122 0.04 -3.97 1.27
C GLU A 122 1.41 -3.40 1.64
N LEU A 123 1.94 -3.75 2.82
CA LEU A 123 3.29 -3.33 3.22
C LEU A 123 4.35 -3.88 2.27
N ALA A 124 4.23 -5.15 1.86
CA ALA A 124 5.14 -5.75 0.90
C ALA A 124 5.08 -5.05 -0.47
N ASP A 125 3.88 -4.75 -0.98
CA ASP A 125 3.70 -4.02 -2.23
C ASP A 125 4.30 -2.59 -2.15
N GLN A 126 4.15 -1.90 -1.01
CA GLN A 126 4.77 -0.59 -0.78
C GLN A 126 6.29 -0.66 -0.73
N LEU A 127 6.86 -1.67 -0.04
CA LEU A 127 8.30 -1.87 0.04
C LEU A 127 8.91 -2.15 -1.34
N LEU A 128 8.27 -3.01 -2.15
CA LEU A 128 8.72 -3.29 -3.52
C LEU A 128 8.70 -2.04 -4.41
N GLU A 129 7.65 -1.21 -4.31
CA GLU A 129 7.57 0.05 -5.06
C GLU A 129 8.60 1.07 -4.55
N GLN A 130 8.91 1.08 -3.26
CA GLN A 130 9.97 1.91 -2.69
C GLN A 130 11.35 1.48 -3.16
N GLU A 131 11.65 0.17 -3.14
CA GLU A 131 12.90 -0.39 -3.68
C GLU A 131 13.06 -0.03 -5.16
N ARG A 132 12.02 -0.22 -5.99
CA ARG A 132 12.06 0.15 -7.41
C ARG A 132 12.32 1.65 -7.62
N LYS A 133 11.71 2.52 -6.82
CA LYS A 133 11.96 3.97 -6.87
C LYS A 133 13.39 4.30 -6.45
N GLN A 134 13.89 3.63 -5.42
CA GLN A 134 15.26 3.81 -4.95
C GLN A 134 16.27 3.38 -6.02
N ASP A 135 16.07 2.23 -6.66
CA ASP A 135 16.92 1.75 -7.77
C ASP A 135 16.94 2.73 -8.94
N LEU A 136 15.77 3.27 -9.30
CA LEU A 136 15.66 4.27 -10.35
C LEU A 136 16.40 5.56 -9.99
N ILE A 137 16.27 6.05 -8.74
CA ILE A 137 16.99 7.22 -8.26
C ILE A 137 18.50 6.97 -8.30
N VAL A 138 18.96 5.80 -7.83
CA VAL A 138 20.38 5.42 -7.88
C VAL A 138 20.89 5.38 -9.32
N SER A 139 20.11 4.84 -10.26
CA SER A 139 20.46 4.84 -11.69
C SER A 139 20.61 6.25 -12.23
N ILE A 140 19.62 7.12 -12.00
CA ILE A 140 19.66 8.53 -12.45
C ILE A 140 20.90 9.24 -11.90
N LEU A 141 21.21 9.03 -10.62
CA LEU A 141 22.37 9.64 -9.99
C LEU A 141 23.69 9.12 -10.58
N LYS A 142 23.78 7.82 -10.91
CA LYS A 142 24.95 7.24 -11.61
C LYS A 142 25.11 7.80 -13.03
N ASP A 143 24.01 7.98 -13.76
CA ASP A 143 24.01 8.56 -15.11
C ASP A 143 24.51 10.01 -15.07
N ILE A 144 23.96 10.83 -14.16
CA ILE A 144 24.40 12.22 -13.93
C ILE A 144 25.88 12.28 -13.52
N ALA A 145 26.35 11.38 -12.65
CA ALA A 145 27.75 11.34 -12.25
C ALA A 145 28.72 11.02 -13.40
N SER A 146 28.22 10.35 -14.44
CA SER A 146 29.00 10.01 -15.65
C SER A 146 29.09 11.21 -16.59
N GLU A 147 28.05 12.03 -16.68
CA GLU A 147 28.03 13.28 -17.46
C GLU A 147 28.80 14.43 -16.77
N TYR A 148 28.87 14.45 -15.43
CA TYR A 148 29.50 15.53 -14.65
C TYR A 148 30.57 15.00 -13.68
N PRO A 149 31.81 14.73 -14.17
CA PRO A 149 32.88 14.13 -13.36
C PRO A 149 33.26 14.92 -12.10
N GLN A 150 33.08 16.23 -12.11
CA GLN A 150 33.41 17.14 -11.00
C GLN A 150 32.59 16.88 -9.72
N ILE A 151 31.39 16.29 -9.84
CA ILE A 151 30.53 15.96 -8.69
C ILE A 151 30.53 14.46 -8.35
N LYS A 152 31.14 13.61 -9.20
CA LYS A 152 31.09 12.15 -9.10
C LYS A 152 31.58 11.62 -7.75
N ASN A 153 32.72 12.09 -7.25
CA ASN A 153 33.28 11.59 -5.99
C ASN A 153 32.40 11.92 -4.78
N GLU A 154 31.88 13.14 -4.71
CA GLU A 154 30.98 13.55 -3.62
C GLU A 154 29.63 12.82 -3.69
N LEU A 155 29.10 12.62 -4.91
CA LEU A 155 27.86 11.89 -5.12
C LEU A 155 27.99 10.41 -4.74
N MET A 156 29.07 9.74 -5.16
CA MET A 156 29.31 8.33 -4.84
C MET A 156 29.54 8.12 -3.34
N LYS A 157 30.21 9.06 -2.67
CA LYS A 157 30.37 9.06 -1.22
C LYS A 157 29.00 9.13 -0.51
N ARG A 158 28.14 10.09 -0.88
CA ARG A 158 26.81 10.22 -0.27
C ARG A 158 25.87 9.07 -0.61
N LEU A 159 25.95 8.53 -1.83
CA LEU A 159 25.24 7.31 -2.22
C LEU A 159 25.67 6.13 -1.35
N SER A 160 26.95 5.99 -1.04
CA SER A 160 27.43 4.92 -0.16
C SER A 160 26.97 5.06 1.30
N GLU A 161 26.75 6.29 1.78
CA GLU A 161 26.19 6.57 3.11
C GLU A 161 24.69 6.24 3.20
N VAL A 162 23.95 6.42 2.10
CA VAL A 162 22.49 6.15 2.01
C VAL A 162 22.20 4.68 1.70
N SER A 163 23.04 4.04 0.88
CA SER A 163 22.91 2.64 0.48
C SER A 163 23.49 1.66 1.51
N GLY A 164 23.32 1.92 2.81
CA GLY A 164 23.87 1.11 3.91
C GLY A 164 23.73 -0.42 3.74
N PRO A 165 24.44 -1.21 4.57
CA PRO A 165 25.24 -2.42 4.28
C PRO A 165 24.59 -3.64 3.56
N GLN A 166 23.39 -3.52 2.99
CA GLN A 166 22.71 -4.55 2.21
C GLN A 166 22.72 -4.31 0.69
N GLY A 167 23.27 -3.18 0.21
CA GLY A 167 23.56 -2.98 -1.21
C GLY A 167 25.02 -3.31 -1.52
N GLU A 168 25.25 -4.23 -2.47
CA GLU A 168 26.54 -4.74 -2.94
C GLU A 168 27.72 -3.77 -2.78
N ALA A 169 28.79 -4.26 -2.14
CA ALA A 169 30.07 -3.55 -2.08
C ALA A 169 30.53 -3.17 -3.48
N VAL A 170 30.48 -1.87 -3.80
CA VAL A 170 31.08 -1.33 -5.02
C VAL A 170 32.59 -1.39 -4.82
N VAL A 171 33.20 -2.47 -5.31
CA VAL A 171 34.66 -2.61 -5.36
C VAL A 171 35.18 -1.62 -6.39
N ILE A 172 35.82 -0.57 -5.90
CA ILE A 172 36.56 0.39 -6.72
C ILE A 172 37.88 -0.28 -7.08
N TYR A 173 38.05 -0.70 -8.33
CA TYR A 173 39.37 -1.04 -8.86
C TYR A 173 40.06 0.27 -9.27
N GLU A 174 41.06 0.69 -8.49
CA GLU A 174 42.03 1.68 -8.93
C GLU A 174 42.99 1.01 -9.94
N SER A 175 43.21 1.66 -11.08
CA SER A 175 44.28 1.36 -12.04
C SER A 175 45.17 2.58 -12.19
#